data_AF-A0A3Q2U798-F1
#
_entry.id   AF-A0A3Q2U798-F1
#
_cell.length_a   1.000
_cell.length_b   1.000
_cell.length_c   1.000
_cell.angle_alpha   90.00
_cell.angle_beta   90.00
_cell.angle_gamma   90.00
#
_symmetry.space_group_name_H-M   'P 1'
#
loop_
_entity.id
_entity.type
_entity.pdbx_description
1 polymer ?
#
loop_
_entity_poly.entity_id
_entity_poly.type
_entity_poly.pdbx_seq_one_letter_code
_entity_poly.pdbx_strand_id
1 'polypeptide(L)'
;MAVSQPKLDKDSEDSSLLPLVHDIIKCMDKDKEGPDVHQELTKLKTKIQKAREQITNMPGIDSSPQEQQQQLATLREQVRTKNQLLQKYKSLCMFDVPKAS
;
A
#
# COMPACT_ATOMS: atom_id res chain seq x y z
N MET A 1 -0.97 24.35 7.81
CA MET A 1 -0.64 23.48 6.66
C MET A 1 -1.36 22.16 6.88
N ALA A 2 -2.15 21.72 5.90
CA ALA A 2 -3.00 20.53 6.03
C ALA A 2 -2.12 19.30 6.30
N VAL A 3 -2.32 18.67 7.45
CA VAL A 3 -1.83 17.32 7.72
C VAL A 3 -2.63 16.41 6.78
N SER A 4 -2.03 16.05 5.66
CA SER A 4 -2.59 15.03 4.77
C SER A 4 -2.74 13.76 5.60
N GLN A 5 -3.98 13.49 6.01
CA GLN A 5 -4.34 12.22 6.63
C GLN A 5 -3.84 11.10 5.71
N PRO A 6 -3.36 9.96 6.25
CA PRO A 6 -3.18 8.78 5.42
C PRO A 6 -4.56 8.50 4.82
N LYS A 7 -4.68 8.66 3.50
CA LYS A 7 -5.82 8.15 2.77
C LYS A 7 -5.89 6.68 3.16
N LEU A 8 -6.92 6.33 3.90
CA LEU A 8 -7.31 4.95 4.12
C LEU A 8 -7.81 4.53 2.74
N ASP A 9 -6.84 4.17 1.90
CA ASP A 9 -7.06 3.87 0.50
C ASP A 9 -8.07 2.73 0.41
N LYS A 10 -8.74 2.75 -0.73
CA LYS A 10 -9.93 2.04 -1.16
C LYS A 10 -9.80 0.49 -1.17
N ASP A 11 -8.85 -0.06 -0.41
CA ASP A 11 -8.49 -1.49 -0.31
C ASP A 11 -9.35 -2.27 0.69
N SER A 12 -10.11 -1.59 1.56
CA SER A 12 -10.93 -2.28 2.56
C SER A 12 -12.07 -3.11 1.94
N GLU A 13 -12.58 -2.72 0.77
CA GLU A 13 -13.62 -3.48 0.06
C GLU A 13 -13.03 -4.70 -0.66
N ASP A 14 -11.83 -4.59 -1.24
CA ASP A 14 -11.16 -5.69 -1.93
C ASP A 14 -10.81 -6.87 -1.02
N SER A 15 -10.63 -6.61 0.28
CA SER A 15 -10.31 -7.64 1.28
C SER A 15 -11.53 -8.31 1.93
N SER A 16 -12.75 -7.84 1.66
CA SER A 16 -13.95 -8.37 2.32
C SER A 16 -14.21 -9.85 1.96
N LEU A 17 -14.28 -10.71 2.97
CA LEU A 17 -14.58 -12.14 2.83
C LEU A 17 -16.06 -12.47 3.03
N LEU A 18 -16.84 -11.53 3.58
CA LEU A 18 -18.24 -11.75 3.96
C LEU A 18 -19.14 -12.19 2.79
N PRO A 19 -19.04 -11.60 1.58
CA PRO A 19 -19.85 -12.07 0.45
C PRO A 19 -19.60 -13.55 0.11
N LEU A 20 -18.33 -13.98 0.12
CA LEU A 20 -17.96 -15.38 -0.14
C LEU A 20 -18.47 -16.31 0.97
N VAL A 21 -18.39 -15.91 2.23
CA VAL A 21 -18.94 -16.69 3.35
C VAL A 21 -20.45 -16.83 3.22
N HIS A 22 -21.15 -15.76 2.87
CA HIS A 22 -22.59 -15.78 2.62
C HIS A 22 -22.95 -16.73 1.46
N ASP A 23 -22.20 -16.69 0.35
CA ASP A 23 -22.44 -17.56 -0.81
C ASP A 23 -22.19 -19.03 -0.48
N ILE A 24 -21.18 -19.35 0.34
CA ILE A 24 -20.95 -20.71 0.86
C ILE A 24 -22.16 -21.19 1.67
N ILE A 25 -22.64 -20.38 2.62
CA ILE A 25 -23.81 -20.74 3.46
C ILE A 25 -25.03 -21.00 2.56
N LYS A 26 -25.29 -20.12 1.59
CA LYS A 26 -26.39 -20.26 0.64
C LYS A 26 -26.28 -21.52 -0.24
N CYS A 27 -25.07 -21.93 -0.61
CA CYS A 27 -24.84 -23.19 -1.33
C CYS A 27 -25.06 -24.40 -0.43
N MET A 28 -24.58 -24.34 0.82
CA MET A 28 -24.75 -25.42 1.81
C MET A 28 -26.22 -25.66 2.16
N ASP A 29 -27.04 -24.61 2.22
CA ASP A 29 -28.49 -24.72 2.46
C ASP A 29 -29.23 -25.47 1.33
N LYS A 30 -28.66 -25.53 0.12
CA LYS A 30 -29.24 -26.26 -1.02
C LYS A 30 -28.77 -27.71 -1.05
N ASP A 31 -27.45 -27.91 -1.01
CA ASP A 31 -26.81 -29.22 -1.03
C ASP A 31 -25.44 -29.13 -0.34
N LYS A 32 -25.31 -29.81 0.79
CA LYS A 32 -24.16 -29.72 1.68
C LYS A 32 -22.86 -30.23 1.04
N GLU A 33 -22.96 -31.19 0.13
CA GLU A 33 -21.82 -31.82 -0.56
C GLU A 33 -21.79 -31.44 -2.05
N GLY A 34 -22.56 -30.42 -2.42
CA GLY A 34 -22.71 -29.99 -3.81
C GLY A 34 -21.42 -29.37 -4.38
N PRO A 35 -21.21 -29.47 -5.71
CA PRO A 35 -20.02 -28.91 -6.37
C PRO A 35 -19.89 -27.39 -6.17
N ASP A 36 -21.00 -26.68 -6.02
CA ASP A 36 -21.03 -25.24 -5.76
C ASP A 36 -20.39 -24.87 -4.41
N VAL A 37 -20.60 -25.68 -3.37
CA VAL A 37 -19.97 -25.46 -2.04
C VAL A 37 -18.45 -25.58 -2.15
N HIS A 38 -17.96 -26.60 -2.85
CA HIS A 38 -16.53 -26.78 -3.08
C HIS A 38 -15.92 -25.64 -3.91
N GLN A 39 -16.66 -25.13 -4.90
CA GLN A 39 -16.22 -23.99 -5.70
C GLN A 39 -16.08 -22.72 -4.84
N GLU A 40 -17.09 -22.39 -4.04
CA GLU A 40 -17.06 -21.20 -3.18
C GLU A 40 -15.99 -21.30 -2.07
N LEU A 41 -15.80 -22.49 -1.48
CA LEU A 41 -14.69 -22.74 -0.54
C LEU A 41 -13.31 -22.52 -1.20
N THR A 42 -13.16 -22.95 -2.45
CA THR A 42 -11.92 -22.73 -3.22
C THR A 42 -11.66 -21.25 -3.48
N LYS A 43 -12.72 -20.49 -3.80
CA LYS A 43 -12.63 -19.03 -3.96
C LYS A 43 -12.21 -18.35 -2.64
N LEU A 44 -12.82 -18.74 -1.52
CA LEU A 44 -12.48 -18.22 -0.20
C LEU A 44 -11.01 -18.50 0.16
N LYS A 45 -10.56 -19.75 -0.01
CA LYS A 45 -9.15 -20.14 0.22
C LYS A 45 -8.19 -19.30 -0.62
N THR A 46 -8.49 -19.13 -1.90
CA THR A 46 -7.67 -18.32 -2.83
C THR A 46 -7.61 -16.87 -2.38
N LYS A 47 -8.75 -16.28 -1.98
CA LYS A 47 -8.80 -14.88 -1.52
C LYS A 47 -7.99 -14.69 -0.23
N ILE A 48 -8.06 -15.62 0.71
CA ILE A 48 -7.25 -15.61 1.93
C ILE A 48 -5.76 -15.68 1.60
N GLN A 49 -5.34 -16.58 0.70
CA GLN A 49 -3.93 -16.66 0.33
C GLN A 49 -3.43 -15.40 -0.36
N LYS A 50 -4.21 -14.85 -1.29
CA LYS A 50 -3.88 -13.58 -1.94
C LYS A 50 -3.73 -12.44 -0.92
N ALA A 51 -4.60 -12.39 0.09
CA ALA A 51 -4.50 -11.38 1.16
C ALA A 51 -3.24 -11.59 2.01
N ARG A 52 -2.91 -12.83 2.35
CA ARG A 52 -1.68 -13.17 3.08
C ARG A 52 -0.43 -12.77 2.30
N GLU A 53 -0.36 -13.09 1.01
CA GLU A 53 0.73 -12.71 0.13
C GLU A 53 0.89 -11.18 0.05
N GLN A 54 -0.21 -10.43 -0.04
CA GLN A 54 -0.18 -8.97 -0.02
C GLN A 54 0.38 -8.42 1.29
N ILE A 55 -0.03 -8.97 2.43
CA ILE A 55 0.48 -8.58 3.75
C ILE A 55 1.98 -8.88 3.85
N THR A 56 2.40 -10.07 3.43
CA THR A 56 3.83 -10.47 3.46
C THR A 56 4.69 -9.59 2.56
N ASN A 57 4.17 -9.14 1.42
CA ASN A 57 4.88 -8.25 0.51
C ASN A 57 4.75 -6.76 0.87
N MET A 58 4.06 -6.42 1.97
CA MET A 58 3.82 -5.03 2.35
C MET A 58 5.12 -4.39 2.85
N PRO A 59 5.57 -3.26 2.27
CA PRO A 59 6.79 -2.60 2.72
C PRO A 59 6.71 -2.19 4.20
N GLY A 60 7.76 -2.52 4.94
CA GLY A 60 7.85 -2.17 6.36
C GLY A 60 7.09 -3.11 7.30
N ILE A 61 6.46 -4.19 6.82
CA ILE A 61 5.77 -5.17 7.68
C ILE A 61 6.70 -5.80 8.73
N ASP A 62 7.99 -5.89 8.44
CA ASP A 62 9.02 -6.42 9.33
C ASP A 62 9.59 -5.39 10.32
N SER A 63 9.15 -4.12 10.24
CA SER A 63 9.67 -3.02 11.06
C SER A 63 8.66 -2.58 12.12
N SER A 64 9.16 -2.18 13.29
CA SER A 64 8.30 -1.59 14.32
C SER A 64 7.76 -0.22 13.87
N PRO A 65 6.61 0.22 14.40
CA PRO A 65 6.07 1.55 14.11
C PRO A 65 7.07 2.69 14.39
N GLN A 66 7.88 2.54 15.44
CA GLN A 66 8.90 3.50 15.84
C GLN A 66 10.04 3.59 14.80
N GLU A 67 10.52 2.45 14.33
CA GLU A 67 11.56 2.39 13.28
C GLU A 67 11.06 3.01 11.98
N GLN A 68 9.82 2.70 11.58
CA GLN A 68 9.19 3.30 10.40
C GLN A 68 9.09 4.83 10.53
N GLN A 69 8.69 5.32 11.70
CA GLN A 69 8.58 6.75 11.96
C GLN A 69 9.94 7.46 11.93
N GLN A 70 10.98 6.84 12.48
CA GLN A 70 12.35 7.35 12.44
C GLN A 70 12.90 7.39 11.01
N GLN A 71 12.67 6.33 10.23
CA GLN A 71 13.07 6.28 8.83
C GLN A 71 12.38 7.38 8.01
N LEU A 72 11.07 7.59 8.23
CA LEU A 72 10.31 8.66 7.59
C LEU A 72 10.86 10.05 7.95
N ALA A 73 11.19 10.29 9.22
CA ALA A 73 11.78 11.55 9.67
C ALA A 73 13.13 11.81 8.96
N THR A 74 13.97 10.77 8.90
CA THR A 74 15.27 10.82 8.23
C THR A 74 15.12 11.14 6.74
N LEU A 75 14.21 10.46 6.05
CA LEU A 75 13.95 10.70 4.62
C LEU A 75 13.46 12.14 4.35
N ARG A 76 12.58 12.66 5.21
CA ARG A 76 12.10 14.06 5.12
C ARG A 76 13.25 15.06 5.28
N GLU A 77 14.15 14.82 6.23
CA GLU A 77 15.34 15.66 6.40
C GLU A 77 16.27 15.58 5.19
N GLN A 78 16.53 14.39 4.65
CA GLN A 78 17.34 14.24 3.44
C GLN A 78 16.74 15.03 2.26
N VAL A 79 15.43 14.95 2.04
CA VAL A 79 14.74 15.71 1.00
C VAL A 79 14.90 17.21 1.22
N ARG A 80 14.76 17.70 2.46
CA ARG A 80 14.97 19.10 2.81
C ARG A 80 16.39 19.55 2.47
N THR A 81 17.39 18.80 2.92
CA THR A 81 18.81 19.13 2.72
C THR A 81 19.19 19.09 1.24
N LYS A 82 18.75 18.08 0.49
CA LYS A 82 18.96 18.00 -0.97
C LYS A 82 18.33 19.17 -1.71
N ASN A 83 17.11 19.57 -1.34
CA ASN A 83 16.47 20.75 -1.93
C ASN A 83 17.22 22.04 -1.60
N GLN A 84 17.68 22.22 -0.36
CA GLN A 84 18.50 23.39 0.00
C GLN A 84 19.78 23.45 -0.82
N LEU A 85 20.44 22.31 -1.04
CA LEU A 85 21.64 22.22 -1.85
C LEU A 85 21.35 22.61 -3.31
N LEU A 86 20.29 22.06 -3.90
CA LEU A 86 19.86 22.43 -5.25
C LEU A 86 19.55 23.92 -5.38
N GLN A 87 18.90 24.53 -4.38
CA GLN A 87 18.64 25.97 -4.36
C GLN A 87 19.93 26.78 -4.30
N LYS A 88 20.89 26.38 -3.47
CA LYS A 88 22.22 27.02 -3.40
C LYS A 88 22.91 26.98 -4.76
N TYR A 89 22.92 25.82 -5.44
CA TYR A 89 23.49 25.71 -6.78
C TYR A 89 22.77 26.57 -7.82
N LYS A 90 21.43 26.65 -7.77
CA LYS A 90 20.66 27.56 -8.64
C LYS A 90 21.00 29.02 -8.39
N SER A 91 21.13 29.44 -7.13
CA SER A 91 21.46 30.82 -6.77
C SER A 91 22.92 31.21 -7.05
N LEU A 92 23.82 30.24 -7.19
CA LEU A 92 25.25 30.50 -7.36
C LEU A 92 25.63 30.97 -8.78
N CYS A 93 24.72 30.99 -9.75
CA CYS A 93 24.89 31.54 -11.10
C CYS A 93 26.28 31.28 -11.74
N MET A 94 26.86 30.09 -11.55
CA MET A 94 28.02 29.62 -12.33
C MET A 94 27.57 28.91 -13.63
N PHE A 95 26.27 28.92 -13.93
CA PHE A 95 25.64 28.32 -15.11
C PHE A 95 24.85 29.34 -15.95
N ASP A 96 25.29 30.60 -15.99
CA ASP A 96 24.93 31.43 -17.15
C ASP A 96 25.61 30.80 -18.36
N VAL A 97 24.87 29.94 -19.05
CA VAL A 97 25.24 29.48 -20.40
C VAL A 97 25.35 30.76 -21.22
N PRO A 98 26.52 31.09 -21.80
CA PRO A 98 26.63 32.25 -22.65
C PRO A 98 25.55 32.15 -23.71
N LYS A 99 24.62 33.12 -23.74
CA LYS A 99 23.69 33.24 -24.87
C LYS A 99 24.56 33.37 -26.11
N ALA A 100 24.55 32.34 -26.95
CA ALA A 100 25.22 32.37 -28.24
C ALA A 100 24.72 33.59 -29.00
N SER A 101 25.63 34.53 -29.26
CA SER A 101 25.43 35.64 -30.20
C SER A 101 25.64 35.15 -31.62
#